data_AF-A0AAE1I2L7-F1
#
_entry.id   AF-A0AAE1I2L7-F1
#
_cell.length_a   1.000
_cell.length_b   1.000
_cell.length_c   1.000
_cell.angle_alpha   90.00
_cell.angle_beta   90.00
_cell.angle_gamma   90.00
#
_symmetry.space_group_name_H-M   'P 1'
#
loop_
_entity.id
_entity.type
_entity.pdbx_description
1 polymer ?
#
loop_
_entity_poly.entity_id
_entity_poly.type
_entity_poly.pdbx_seq_one_letter_code
_entity_poly.pdbx_strand_id
1 'polypeptide(L)'
;MKFVKLIQEYFDSEMVEEVTYNQWESTDRGNIITRISSIEDFIEDFVNLMEDLITHHYIYKEQSAFLNERLNALQDGEVVIVVANTRTKRWLQMYGTTKKDFGIPAQWHFFATSHGKSACDGIGGTLKRLATYYSKQHIQPGTLITTPLLFFEFAQKQVKGICSLWVSTEEVAEVETKLKVRFNSAYKIDGIKSCHSITPCENENFVFIRKYSEALESTKRKISTAEDHTLKLEEVRGYAIYWNHEEPKWNLCYVDSTNEETGEINIEELTNRKGKKFEYEFVEGAAKDILCDDILLLVNPQIMSRGKVIKVLASDSNTADVLLQQAPNSQ
;
A
#
# COMPACT_ATOMS: atom_id res chain seq x y z
N MET A 1 26.74 4.24 29.89
CA MET A 1 27.39 3.84 31.17
C MET A 1 28.12 4.98 31.91
N LYS A 2 28.95 5.83 31.29
CA LYS A 2 29.64 6.91 32.04
C LYS A 2 28.68 7.93 32.67
N PHE A 3 27.61 8.28 31.98
CA PHE A 3 26.60 9.22 32.46
C PHE A 3 25.79 8.69 33.67
N VAL A 4 25.41 7.41 33.64
CA VAL A 4 24.71 6.73 34.74
C VAL A 4 25.54 6.77 36.02
N LYS A 5 26.85 6.46 35.92
CA LYS A 5 27.76 6.54 37.07
C LYS A 5 27.85 7.93 37.65
N LEU A 6 27.89 8.98 36.82
CA LEU A 6 27.92 10.37 37.30
C LEU A 6 26.63 10.74 38.06
N ILE A 7 25.47 10.28 37.58
CA ILE A 7 24.19 10.51 38.26
C ILE A 7 24.17 9.78 39.61
N GLN A 8 24.59 8.51 39.63
CA GLN A 8 24.66 7.72 40.86
C GLN A 8 25.64 8.35 41.87
N GLU A 9 26.86 8.67 41.45
CA GLU A 9 27.88 9.30 42.30
C GLU A 9 27.39 10.63 42.89
N TYR A 10 26.64 11.42 42.10
CA TYR A 10 26.04 12.66 42.56
C TYR A 10 24.96 12.40 43.63
N PHE A 11 24.02 11.49 43.37
CA PHE A 11 22.96 11.16 44.33
C PHE A 11 23.51 10.56 45.63
N ASP A 12 24.53 9.70 45.53
CA ASP A 12 25.22 9.13 46.69
C ASP A 12 25.92 10.24 47.51
N SER A 13 26.58 11.19 46.84
CA SER A 13 27.29 12.29 47.51
C SER A 13 26.37 13.25 48.26
N GLU A 14 25.14 13.41 47.78
CA GLU A 14 24.10 14.25 48.39
C GLU A 14 23.21 13.46 49.35
N MET A 15 23.50 12.17 49.58
CA MET A 15 22.68 11.26 50.40
C MET A 15 21.19 11.27 50.01
N VAL A 16 20.92 11.34 48.70
CA VAL A 16 19.56 11.17 48.19
C VAL A 16 19.18 9.70 48.35
N GLU A 17 17.94 9.42 48.74
CA GLU A 17 17.42 8.04 48.82
C GLU A 17 16.30 7.81 47.80
N GLU A 18 15.47 8.84 47.57
CA GLU A 18 14.33 8.80 46.68
C GLU A 18 14.29 10.05 45.78
N VAL A 19 13.76 9.87 44.56
CA VAL A 19 13.58 10.94 43.57
C VAL A 19 12.10 11.17 43.36
N THR A 20 11.65 12.42 43.51
CA THR A 20 10.28 12.84 43.18
C THR A 20 10.26 13.54 41.83
N TYR A 21 9.45 13.06 40.88
CA TYR A 21 9.35 13.63 39.54
C TYR A 21 7.94 13.52 38.97
N ASN A 22 7.65 14.34 37.95
CA ASN A 22 6.37 14.31 37.25
C ASN A 22 6.50 13.54 35.93
N GLN A 23 5.55 12.65 35.66
CA GLN A 23 5.52 11.84 34.44
C GLN A 23 4.10 11.78 33.87
N TRP A 24 3.99 11.68 32.55
CA TRP A 24 2.73 11.35 31.90
C TRP A 24 2.38 9.88 32.17
N GLU A 25 1.16 9.63 32.65
CA GLU A 25 0.66 8.27 32.84
C GLU A 25 0.52 7.52 31.50
N SER A 26 0.24 8.25 30.42
CA SER A 26 0.18 7.73 29.05
C SER A 26 0.52 8.81 28.03
N THR A 27 0.91 8.40 26.82
CA THR A 27 1.29 9.31 25.73
C THR A 27 0.10 10.04 25.10
N ASP A 28 -1.12 9.50 25.22
CA ASP A 28 -2.34 10.05 24.60
C ASP A 28 -3.38 10.43 25.65
N ARG A 29 -3.66 11.73 25.78
CA ARG A 29 -4.69 12.28 26.70
C ARG A 29 -4.52 11.83 28.16
N GLY A 30 -3.29 11.47 28.57
CA GLY A 30 -2.96 11.10 29.94
C GLY A 30 -2.91 12.30 30.88
N ASN A 31 -2.95 12.04 32.19
CA ASN A 31 -2.65 13.04 33.21
C ASN A 31 -1.16 13.03 33.54
N ILE A 32 -0.65 14.16 34.01
CA ILE A 32 0.66 14.22 34.66
C ILE A 32 0.45 13.75 36.10
N ILE A 33 1.21 12.73 36.50
CA ILE A 33 1.25 12.21 37.86
C ILE A 33 2.61 12.50 38.48
N THR A 34 2.62 12.75 39.78
CA THR A 34 3.86 12.81 40.57
C THR A 34 4.20 11.39 41.02
N ARG A 35 5.42 10.95 40.73
CA ARG A 35 5.99 9.68 41.18
C ARG A 35 7.12 9.93 42.15
N ILE A 36 7.29 8.99 43.06
CA ILE A 36 8.42 8.88 43.97
C ILE A 36 8.99 7.48 43.72
N SER A 37 10.28 7.39 43.46
CA SER A 37 10.96 6.11 43.26
C SER A 37 12.32 6.11 43.95
N SER A 38 12.84 4.91 44.21
CA SER A 38 14.24 4.76 44.62
C SER A 38 15.18 5.31 43.54
N ILE A 39 16.44 5.57 43.91
CA ILE A 39 17.46 5.98 42.94
C ILE A 39 17.70 4.89 41.89
N GLU A 40 17.74 3.62 42.32
CA GLU A 40 17.99 2.48 41.43
C GLU A 40 16.91 2.39 40.36
N ASP A 41 15.64 2.40 40.76
CA ASP A 41 14.49 2.36 39.84
C ASP A 41 14.47 3.60 38.93
N PHE A 42 14.74 4.79 39.50
CA PHE A 42 14.76 6.03 38.72
C PHE A 42 15.82 5.98 37.62
N ILE A 43 17.03 5.52 37.95
CA ILE A 43 18.13 5.45 37.00
C ILE A 43 17.84 4.42 35.92
N GLU A 44 17.30 3.26 36.26
CA GLU A 44 16.93 2.24 35.28
C GLU A 44 15.87 2.78 34.30
N ASP A 45 14.77 3.32 34.82
CA ASP A 45 13.70 3.92 34.01
C ASP A 45 14.23 5.07 33.14
N PHE A 46 15.08 5.92 33.70
CA PHE A 46 15.68 7.04 32.99
C PHE A 46 16.61 6.59 31.87
N VAL A 47 17.41 5.54 32.08
CA VAL A 47 18.27 4.95 31.04
C VAL A 47 17.43 4.38 29.91
N ASN A 48 16.37 3.62 30.23
CA ASN A 48 15.47 3.06 29.23
C ASN A 48 14.81 4.17 28.39
N LEU A 49 14.31 5.23 29.04
CA LEU A 49 13.75 6.40 28.36
C LEU A 49 14.79 7.12 27.48
N MET A 50 16.03 7.21 27.93
CA MET A 50 17.11 7.81 27.17
C MET A 50 17.47 6.98 25.92
N GLU A 51 17.50 5.65 26.03
CA GLU A 51 17.74 4.77 24.88
C GLU A 51 16.64 4.91 23.82
N ASP A 52 15.38 4.96 24.26
CA ASP A 52 14.22 5.22 23.39
C ASP A 52 14.31 6.60 22.73
N LEU A 53 14.62 7.64 23.51
CA LEU A 53 14.74 9.01 23.02
C LEU A 53 15.88 9.15 22.01
N ILE A 54 17.06 8.59 22.30
CA ILE A 54 18.22 8.62 21.41
C ILE A 54 17.90 7.87 20.11
N THR A 55 17.26 6.70 20.21
CA THR A 55 16.84 5.92 19.04
C THR A 55 15.86 6.72 18.18
N HIS A 56 14.85 7.33 18.80
CA HIS A 56 13.86 8.14 18.09
C HIS A 56 14.49 9.38 17.45
N HIS A 57 15.40 10.05 18.15
CA HIS A 57 16.14 11.21 17.63
C HIS A 57 17.05 10.85 16.46
N TYR A 58 17.73 9.71 16.53
CA TYR A 58 18.53 9.20 15.42
C TYR A 58 17.65 8.93 14.21
N ILE A 59 16.59 8.14 14.35
CA ILE A 59 15.67 7.82 13.25
C ILE A 59 15.08 9.12 12.66
N TYR A 60 14.69 10.06 13.51
CA TYR A 60 14.19 11.36 13.09
C TYR A 60 15.18 12.11 12.17
N LYS A 61 16.48 12.11 12.51
CA LYS A 61 17.52 12.76 11.71
C LYS A 61 17.72 12.06 10.37
N GLU A 62 17.84 10.73 10.38
CA GLU A 62 18.01 9.93 9.16
C GLU A 62 16.84 10.13 8.20
N GLN A 63 15.62 10.09 8.72
CA GLN A 63 14.40 10.32 7.94
C GLN A 63 14.36 11.72 7.32
N SER A 64 14.76 12.74 8.09
CA SER A 64 14.81 14.12 7.59
C SER A 64 15.87 14.30 6.50
N ALA A 65 17.05 13.67 6.68
CA ALA A 65 18.11 13.69 5.69
C ALA A 65 17.67 13.03 4.38
N PHE A 66 17.10 11.82 4.47
CA PHE A 66 16.59 11.07 3.33
C PHE A 66 15.55 11.85 2.52
N LEU A 67 14.57 12.49 3.19
CA LEU A 67 13.55 13.28 2.48
C LEU A 67 14.19 14.47 1.74
N ASN A 68 15.09 15.19 2.39
CA ASN A 68 15.76 16.34 1.77
C ASN A 68 16.62 15.91 0.58
N GLU A 69 17.34 14.80 0.70
CA GLU A 69 18.10 14.24 -0.41
C GLU A 69 17.18 13.89 -1.58
N ARG A 70 16.09 13.16 -1.33
CA ARG A 70 15.12 12.80 -2.36
C ARG A 70 14.52 14.01 -3.04
N LEU A 71 14.12 15.05 -2.30
CA LEU A 71 13.61 16.29 -2.87
C LEU A 71 14.63 17.01 -3.74
N ASN A 72 15.93 16.94 -3.40
CA ASN A 72 17.00 17.57 -4.17
C ASN A 72 17.50 16.72 -5.35
N ALA A 73 17.23 15.41 -5.35
CA ALA A 73 17.71 14.45 -6.35
C ALA A 73 16.58 13.90 -7.24
N LEU A 74 15.40 14.53 -7.24
CA LEU A 74 14.26 14.14 -8.06
C LEU A 74 14.60 14.19 -9.55
N GLN A 75 14.28 13.11 -10.26
CA GLN A 75 14.42 13.02 -11.71
C GLN A 75 13.09 13.36 -12.42
N ASP A 76 13.18 13.63 -13.72
CA ASP A 76 11.99 13.82 -14.56
C ASP A 76 11.12 12.56 -14.52
N GLY A 77 9.83 12.76 -14.19
CA GLY A 77 8.86 11.67 -14.03
C GLY A 77 8.74 11.13 -12.60
N GLU A 78 9.59 11.56 -11.66
CA GLU A 78 9.46 11.21 -10.25
C GLU A 78 8.63 12.25 -9.48
N VAL A 79 7.89 11.78 -8.46
CA VAL A 79 7.07 12.63 -7.61
C VAL A 79 7.21 12.21 -6.16
N VAL A 80 7.40 13.19 -5.27
CA VAL A 80 7.28 12.98 -3.81
C VAL A 80 5.91 13.45 -3.34
N ILE A 81 5.13 12.53 -2.78
CA ILE A 81 3.82 12.83 -2.19
C ILE A 81 3.96 12.81 -0.66
N VAL A 82 3.77 13.97 -0.03
CA VAL A 82 3.77 14.10 1.44
C VAL A 82 2.32 14.12 1.94
N VAL A 83 1.93 13.08 2.67
CA VAL A 83 0.57 12.93 3.21
C VAL A 83 0.58 13.12 4.73
N ALA A 84 -0.23 14.06 5.23
CA ALA A 84 -0.45 14.21 6.67
C ALA A 84 -1.57 13.31 7.17
N ASN A 85 -1.32 12.65 8.30
CA ASN A 85 -2.29 11.86 9.07
C ASN A 85 -2.87 10.65 8.34
N THR A 86 -2.07 9.60 8.16
CA THR A 86 -2.58 8.26 7.84
C THR A 86 -2.79 7.46 9.12
N ARG A 87 -3.91 7.72 9.82
CA ARG A 87 -4.29 6.98 11.04
C ARG A 87 -4.57 5.50 10.83
N THR A 88 -4.69 5.05 9.59
CA THR A 88 -4.87 3.64 9.25
C THR A 88 -3.57 3.10 8.70
N LYS A 89 -3.17 1.90 9.14
CA LYS A 89 -1.95 1.20 8.70
C LYS A 89 -2.26 0.05 7.73
N ARG A 90 -3.48 0.08 7.14
CA ARG A 90 -3.93 -0.84 6.08
C ARG A 90 -3.30 -0.55 4.70
N TRP A 91 -2.52 0.53 4.58
CA TRP A 91 -1.95 1.01 3.30
C TRP A 91 -0.74 0.22 2.82
N LEU A 92 -0.15 -0.67 3.62
CA LEU A 92 1.00 -1.47 3.16
C LEU A 92 0.71 -2.32 1.93
N GLN A 93 -0.54 -2.75 1.76
CA GLN A 93 -0.94 -3.46 0.54
C GLN A 93 -1.04 -2.56 -0.68
N MET A 94 -1.24 -1.24 -0.50
CA MET A 94 -1.11 -0.31 -1.62
C MET A 94 0.31 -0.30 -2.13
N TYR A 95 1.32 -0.26 -1.25
CA TYR A 95 2.71 -0.08 -1.68
C TYR A 95 3.31 -1.31 -2.37
N GLY A 96 3.01 -2.53 -1.90
CA GLY A 96 3.52 -3.75 -2.54
C GLY A 96 3.00 -3.98 -3.96
N THR A 97 1.77 -3.53 -4.26
CA THR A 97 1.11 -3.77 -5.56
C THR A 97 0.82 -2.49 -6.35
N THR A 98 1.34 -1.34 -5.92
CA THR A 98 1.08 -0.04 -6.59
C THR A 98 1.39 -0.07 -8.09
N LYS A 99 2.48 -0.75 -8.48
CA LYS A 99 2.86 -0.92 -9.88
C LYS A 99 1.80 -1.69 -10.66
N LYS A 100 1.20 -2.73 -10.09
CA LYS A 100 0.12 -3.51 -10.71
C LYS A 100 -1.19 -2.74 -10.78
N ASP A 101 -1.55 -2.06 -9.69
CA ASP A 101 -2.84 -1.38 -9.59
C ASP A 101 -2.90 -0.08 -10.39
N PHE A 102 -1.77 0.63 -10.47
CA PHE A 102 -1.71 2.00 -11.00
C PHE A 102 -0.62 2.20 -12.07
N GLY A 103 0.14 1.16 -12.41
CA GLY A 103 1.27 1.27 -13.35
C GLY A 103 2.49 1.99 -12.78
N ILE A 104 2.45 2.44 -11.51
CA ILE A 104 3.46 3.32 -10.92
C ILE A 104 4.13 2.60 -9.74
N PRO A 105 5.44 2.35 -9.79
CA PRO A 105 6.15 1.83 -8.62
C PRO A 105 6.19 2.91 -7.53
N ALA A 106 5.78 2.56 -6.31
CA ALA A 106 5.82 3.48 -5.19
C ALA A 106 6.60 2.88 -4.01
N GLN A 107 7.26 3.76 -3.26
CA GLN A 107 7.86 3.44 -1.96
C GLN A 107 7.19 4.30 -0.90
N TRP A 108 7.10 3.75 0.31
CA TRP A 108 6.53 4.49 1.43
C TRP A 108 7.57 4.68 2.53
N HIS A 109 7.71 5.92 2.96
CA HIS A 109 8.62 6.33 4.01
C HIS A 109 7.85 7.17 5.03
N PHE A 110 8.06 6.88 6.31
CA PHE A 110 7.37 7.56 7.40
C PHE A 110 8.32 8.50 8.10
N PHE A 111 7.94 9.78 8.11
CA PHE A 111 8.74 10.87 8.64
C PHE A 111 8.08 11.43 9.89
N ALA A 112 8.75 11.32 11.04
CA ALA A 112 8.25 11.86 12.30
C ALA A 112 8.10 13.40 12.27
N THR A 113 8.85 14.10 11.41
CA THR A 113 8.68 15.54 11.13
C THR A 113 7.29 15.90 10.61
N SER A 114 6.60 14.98 9.93
CA SER A 114 5.25 15.19 9.40
C SER A 114 4.14 15.07 10.45
N HIS A 115 4.47 14.69 11.68
CA HIS A 115 3.56 14.75 12.83
C HIS A 115 3.52 16.13 13.50
N GLY A 116 4.50 17.00 13.21
CA GLY A 116 4.46 18.41 13.55
C GLY A 116 3.69 19.22 12.51
N LYS A 117 3.38 20.49 12.82
CA LYS A 117 2.86 21.44 11.83
C LYS A 117 3.87 21.55 10.68
N SER A 118 3.55 20.96 9.54
CA SER A 118 4.43 20.90 8.38
C SER A 118 3.94 21.82 7.26
N ALA A 119 4.62 21.82 6.12
CA ALA A 119 4.20 22.60 4.96
C ALA A 119 2.76 22.30 4.54
N CYS A 120 2.30 21.04 4.66
CA CYS A 120 0.92 20.69 4.32
C CYS A 120 -0.11 21.32 5.27
N ASP A 121 0.21 21.44 6.56
CA ASP A 121 -0.64 22.16 7.53
C ASP A 121 -0.69 23.66 7.20
N GLY A 122 0.43 24.22 6.74
CA GLY A 122 0.52 25.60 6.25
C GLY A 122 -0.35 25.85 5.02
N ILE A 123 -0.31 24.95 4.03
CA ILE A 123 -1.14 25.02 2.81
C ILE A 123 -2.61 24.91 3.18
N GLY A 124 -2.98 23.88 3.95
CA GLY A 124 -4.37 23.66 4.37
C GLY A 124 -4.91 24.79 5.24
N GLY A 125 -4.11 25.30 6.18
CA GLY A 125 -4.44 26.46 7.00
C GLY A 125 -4.60 27.74 6.18
N THR A 126 -3.75 27.95 5.19
CA THR A 126 -3.82 29.11 4.28
C THR A 126 -5.08 29.08 3.44
N LEU A 127 -5.39 27.95 2.80
CA LEU A 127 -6.62 27.77 2.01
C LEU A 127 -7.87 28.03 2.85
N LYS A 128 -7.96 27.41 4.04
CA LYS A 128 -9.10 27.61 4.96
C LYS A 128 -9.25 29.07 5.37
N ARG A 129 -8.15 29.73 5.71
CA ARG A 129 -8.14 31.15 6.09
C ARG A 129 -8.62 32.04 4.94
N LEU A 130 -8.10 31.85 3.74
CA LEU A 130 -8.48 32.63 2.56
C LEU A 130 -9.94 32.42 2.17
N ALA A 131 -10.42 31.17 2.17
CA ALA A 131 -11.82 30.85 1.91
C ALA A 131 -12.76 31.48 2.96
N THR A 132 -12.33 31.49 4.23
CA THR A 132 -13.07 32.16 5.32
C THR A 132 -13.17 33.66 5.08
N TYR A 133 -12.07 34.33 4.72
CA TYR A 133 -12.09 35.75 4.41
C TYR A 133 -12.94 36.07 3.19
N TYR A 134 -12.82 35.26 2.13
CA TYR A 134 -13.63 35.42 0.93
C TYR A 134 -15.13 35.35 1.26
N SER A 135 -15.55 34.34 2.03
CA SER A 135 -16.95 34.20 2.46
C SER A 135 -17.42 35.36 3.35
N LYS A 136 -16.54 35.87 4.23
CA LYS A 136 -16.87 37.03 5.10
C LYS A 136 -17.00 38.35 4.33
N GLN A 137 -16.26 38.51 3.23
CA GLN A 137 -16.33 39.72 2.39
C GLN A 137 -17.52 39.69 1.43
N HIS A 138 -18.02 38.49 1.10
CA HIS A 138 -19.11 38.28 0.16
C HIS A 138 -20.29 37.60 0.87
N ILE A 139 -21.00 38.38 1.71
CA ILE A 139 -22.14 37.91 2.53
C ILE A 139 -23.44 37.74 1.71
N GLN A 140 -23.39 38.02 0.40
CA GLN A 140 -24.57 37.89 -0.44
C GLN A 140 -25.01 36.41 -0.58
N PRO A 141 -26.32 36.14 -0.67
CA PRO A 141 -26.81 34.79 -0.94
C PRO A 141 -26.19 34.24 -2.24
N GLY A 142 -25.58 33.05 -2.17
CA GLY A 142 -24.93 32.39 -3.30
C GLY A 142 -23.42 32.61 -3.43
N THR A 143 -22.81 33.52 -2.64
CA THR A 143 -21.35 33.76 -2.66
C THR A 143 -20.57 33.09 -1.53
N LEU A 144 -21.28 32.43 -0.61
CA LEU A 144 -20.69 31.70 0.50
C LEU A 144 -20.14 30.34 0.05
N ILE A 145 -18.94 30.01 0.51
CA ILE A 145 -18.32 28.70 0.24
C ILE A 145 -18.90 27.69 1.24
N THR A 146 -19.94 26.96 0.82
CA THR A 146 -20.66 26.01 1.69
C THR A 146 -20.56 24.56 1.24
N THR A 147 -20.03 24.30 0.04
CA THR A 147 -19.84 22.96 -0.51
C THR A 147 -18.38 22.70 -0.88
N PRO A 148 -17.93 21.43 -0.92
CA PRO A 148 -16.57 21.11 -1.34
C PRO A 148 -16.25 21.59 -2.77
N LEU A 149 -17.22 21.52 -3.69
CA LEU A 149 -17.05 21.99 -5.06
C LEU A 149 -16.81 23.51 -5.12
N LEU A 150 -17.59 24.30 -4.36
CA LEU A 150 -17.37 25.74 -4.26
C LEU A 150 -16.00 26.06 -3.63
N PHE A 151 -15.56 25.25 -2.66
CA PHE A 151 -14.24 25.42 -2.06
C PHE A 151 -13.11 25.15 -3.07
N PHE A 152 -13.25 24.09 -3.87
CA PHE A 152 -12.31 23.74 -4.94
C PHE A 152 -12.24 24.85 -6.00
N GLU A 153 -13.40 25.31 -6.50
CA GLU A 153 -13.45 26.40 -7.48
C GLU A 153 -12.85 27.69 -6.95
N PHE A 154 -13.12 28.03 -5.68
CA PHE A 154 -12.49 29.16 -5.02
C PHE A 154 -10.96 29.00 -4.98
N ALA A 155 -10.47 27.84 -4.52
CA ALA A 155 -9.04 27.58 -4.40
C ALA A 155 -8.34 27.70 -5.76
N GLN A 156 -8.92 27.10 -6.81
CA GLN A 156 -8.39 27.13 -8.16
C GLN A 156 -8.36 28.54 -8.77
N LYS A 157 -9.43 29.34 -8.57
CA LYS A 157 -9.56 30.67 -9.16
C LYS A 157 -8.81 31.76 -8.40
N GLN A 158 -8.81 31.70 -7.06
CA GLN A 158 -8.40 32.80 -6.20
C GLN A 158 -7.05 32.60 -5.51
N VAL A 159 -6.55 31.36 -5.39
CA VAL A 159 -5.32 31.08 -4.64
C VAL A 159 -4.18 30.74 -5.59
N LYS A 160 -3.33 31.73 -5.85
CA LYS A 160 -2.12 31.55 -6.68
C LYS A 160 -1.05 30.79 -5.90
N GLY A 161 -0.28 29.95 -6.61
CA GLY A 161 0.84 29.19 -6.04
C GLY A 161 0.44 27.90 -5.32
N ILE A 162 -0.85 27.57 -5.22
CA ILE A 162 -1.35 26.28 -4.73
C ILE A 162 -2.18 25.63 -5.82
N CYS A 163 -1.71 24.51 -6.37
CA CYS A 163 -2.51 23.69 -7.28
C CYS A 163 -3.48 22.83 -6.48
N SER A 164 -4.77 22.89 -6.83
CA SER A 164 -5.80 22.06 -6.21
C SER A 164 -6.27 21.00 -7.20
N LEU A 165 -6.44 19.77 -6.74
CA LEU A 165 -7.00 18.67 -7.51
C LEU A 165 -8.38 18.32 -6.92
N TRP A 166 -9.37 18.13 -7.79
CA TRP A 166 -10.69 17.64 -7.40
C TRP A 166 -10.73 16.13 -7.54
N VAL A 167 -11.28 15.45 -6.54
CA VAL A 167 -11.57 14.01 -6.60
C VAL A 167 -13.05 13.85 -6.25
N SER A 168 -13.82 13.29 -7.17
CA SER A 168 -15.26 13.17 -7.02
C SER A 168 -15.64 11.99 -6.12
N THR A 169 -16.87 11.99 -5.59
CA THR A 169 -17.36 10.85 -4.79
C THR A 169 -17.47 9.59 -5.64
N GLU A 170 -17.80 9.73 -6.92
CA GLU A 170 -17.90 8.65 -7.89
C GLU A 170 -16.53 8.01 -8.16
N GLU A 171 -15.48 8.83 -8.35
CA GLU A 171 -14.10 8.35 -8.53
C GLU A 171 -13.62 7.57 -7.30
N VAL A 172 -13.90 8.08 -6.09
CA VAL A 172 -13.57 7.38 -4.84
C VAL A 172 -14.30 6.04 -4.75
N ALA A 173 -15.59 5.99 -5.09
CA ALA A 173 -16.38 4.76 -5.03
C ALA A 173 -15.92 3.70 -6.06
N GLU A 174 -15.51 4.15 -7.25
CA GLU A 174 -14.94 3.28 -8.29
C GLU A 174 -13.64 2.64 -7.81
N VAL A 175 -12.71 3.45 -7.28
CA VAL A 175 -11.43 2.98 -6.74
C VAL A 175 -11.66 2.07 -5.52
N GLU A 176 -12.58 2.42 -4.62
CA GLU A 176 -12.93 1.59 -3.47
C GLU A 176 -13.40 0.19 -3.91
N THR A 177 -14.27 0.14 -4.92
CA THR A 177 -14.77 -1.13 -5.47
C THR A 177 -13.64 -1.98 -6.05
N LYS A 178 -12.74 -1.36 -6.84
CA LYS A 178 -11.55 -2.04 -7.40
C LYS A 178 -10.65 -2.61 -6.30
N LEU A 179 -10.46 -1.87 -5.21
CA LEU A 179 -9.54 -2.26 -4.14
C LEU A 179 -10.17 -3.15 -3.06
N LYS A 180 -11.49 -3.36 -3.08
CA LYS A 180 -12.25 -4.05 -2.03
C LYS A 180 -11.79 -5.49 -1.80
N VAL A 181 -11.57 -6.25 -2.87
CA VAL A 181 -11.11 -7.65 -2.78
C VAL A 181 -9.78 -7.73 -2.06
N ARG A 182 -8.84 -6.84 -2.40
CA ARG A 182 -7.52 -6.77 -1.78
C ARG A 182 -7.59 -6.40 -0.30
N PHE A 183 -8.39 -5.40 0.06
CA PHE A 183 -8.55 -5.01 1.46
C PHE A 183 -9.17 -6.14 2.31
N ASN A 184 -9.91 -7.07 1.70
CA ASN A 184 -10.43 -8.25 2.38
C ASN A 184 -9.37 -9.35 2.56
N SER A 185 -8.44 -9.51 1.62
CA SER A 185 -7.34 -10.50 1.67
C SER A 185 -6.10 -10.02 2.45
N ALA A 186 -6.29 -8.97 3.24
CA ALA A 186 -5.24 -8.17 3.84
C ALA A 186 -4.61 -8.79 5.11
N TYR A 187 -3.29 -8.98 5.16
CA TYR A 187 -2.61 -9.32 6.42
C TYR A 187 -2.38 -8.11 7.32
N LYS A 188 -2.62 -8.29 8.62
CA LYS A 188 -2.09 -7.40 9.66
C LYS A 188 -0.61 -7.71 9.85
N ILE A 189 0.23 -6.68 9.73
CA ILE A 189 1.66 -6.79 10.00
C ILE A 189 1.92 -6.30 11.42
N ASP A 190 2.45 -7.18 12.25
CA ASP A 190 2.84 -6.81 13.61
C ASP A 190 4.11 -5.96 13.60
N GLY A 191 4.24 -5.07 14.59
CA GLY A 191 5.39 -4.15 14.69
C GLY A 191 5.42 -3.03 13.66
N ILE A 192 4.52 -3.01 12.68
CA ILE A 192 4.33 -1.97 11.65
C ILE A 192 4.42 -0.51 12.14
N LYS A 193 4.11 -0.24 13.42
CA LYS A 193 4.15 1.11 13.97
C LYS A 193 5.58 1.64 14.19
N SER A 194 6.57 0.76 14.35
CA SER A 194 7.97 1.14 14.52
C SER A 194 8.74 1.14 13.20
N CYS A 195 8.08 0.80 12.09
CA CYS A 195 8.67 0.75 10.78
C CYS A 195 8.57 2.11 10.09
N HIS A 196 9.67 2.55 9.47
CA HIS A 196 9.72 3.86 8.83
C HIS A 196 9.99 3.80 7.33
N SER A 197 10.22 2.62 6.77
CA SER A 197 10.32 2.46 5.32
C SER A 197 9.78 1.12 4.88
N ILE A 198 9.06 1.15 3.77
CA ILE A 198 8.37 0.05 3.13
C ILE A 198 8.63 0.17 1.64
N THR A 199 9.25 -0.86 1.07
CA THR A 199 9.56 -0.91 -0.36
C THR A 199 8.98 -2.18 -0.98
N PRO A 200 8.53 -2.13 -2.24
CA PRO A 200 8.00 -3.30 -2.93
C PRO A 200 9.07 -4.39 -3.08
N CYS A 201 8.62 -5.64 -3.16
CA CYS A 201 9.43 -6.80 -3.53
C CYS A 201 9.06 -7.21 -4.96
N GLU A 202 9.91 -7.98 -5.64
CA GLU A 202 9.56 -8.58 -6.95
C GLU A 202 8.31 -9.46 -6.84
N ASN A 203 8.20 -10.23 -5.74
CA ASN A 203 6.96 -10.90 -5.41
C ASN A 203 6.01 -9.93 -4.70
N GLU A 204 4.90 -9.61 -5.38
CA GLU A 204 3.84 -8.70 -4.98
C GLU A 204 3.13 -9.06 -3.66
N ASN A 205 3.22 -10.31 -3.22
CA ASN A 205 2.71 -10.76 -1.93
C ASN A 205 3.62 -10.37 -0.76
N PHE A 206 4.78 -9.78 -1.04
CA PHE A 206 5.76 -9.39 -0.04
C PHE A 206 6.23 -7.94 -0.18
N VAL A 207 6.68 -7.39 0.93
CA VAL A 207 7.37 -6.10 1.00
C VAL A 207 8.61 -6.21 1.86
N PHE A 208 9.57 -5.33 1.63
CA PHE A 208 10.68 -5.11 2.54
C PHE A 208 10.34 -3.98 3.50
N ILE A 209 10.57 -4.22 4.78
CA ILE A 209 10.35 -3.24 5.84
C ILE A 209 11.67 -2.93 6.53
N ARG A 210 11.90 -1.65 6.81
CA ARG A 210 13.11 -1.15 7.49
C ARG A 210 12.78 -0.28 8.70
N LYS A 211 13.70 -0.27 9.67
CA LYS A 211 13.59 0.57 10.89
C LYS A 211 13.66 2.06 10.55
N TYR A 212 14.46 2.44 9.56
CA TYR A 212 14.56 3.76 8.95
C TYR A 212 14.88 3.63 7.45
N SER A 213 14.78 4.70 6.66
CA SER A 213 14.73 4.64 5.20
C SER A 213 15.97 4.02 4.57
N GLU A 214 17.14 4.33 5.11
CA GLU A 214 18.42 3.84 4.61
C GLU A 214 19.01 2.71 5.46
N ALA A 215 18.18 2.06 6.30
CA ALA A 215 18.68 0.95 7.09
C ALA A 215 19.19 -0.17 6.17
N LEU A 216 20.43 -0.62 6.43
CA LEU A 216 21.06 -1.73 5.71
C LEU A 216 20.27 -3.03 5.88
N GLU A 217 19.77 -3.24 7.09
CA GLU A 217 18.94 -4.40 7.40
C GLU A 217 17.49 -4.13 7.00
N SER A 218 16.93 -5.11 6.28
CA SER A 218 15.51 -5.12 5.94
C SER A 218 14.89 -6.46 6.28
N THR A 219 13.60 -6.45 6.56
CA THR A 219 12.85 -7.68 6.83
C THR A 219 11.76 -7.86 5.79
N LYS A 220 11.74 -9.03 5.15
CA LYS A 220 10.67 -9.42 4.22
C LYS A 220 9.41 -9.78 5.00
N ARG A 221 8.26 -9.23 4.61
CA ARG A 221 6.96 -9.47 5.24
C ARG A 221 5.90 -9.77 4.19
N LYS A 222 5.07 -10.78 4.47
CA LYS A 222 3.91 -11.15 3.64
C LYS A 222 2.77 -10.14 3.88
N ILE A 223 2.08 -9.75 2.81
CA ILE A 223 1.06 -8.69 2.86
C ILE A 223 -0.34 -9.12 2.38
N SER A 224 -0.47 -10.27 1.71
CA SER A 224 -1.74 -10.79 1.18
C SER A 224 -1.91 -12.29 1.44
N THR A 225 -3.14 -12.74 1.64
CA THR A 225 -3.55 -14.17 1.65
C THR A 225 -3.84 -14.71 0.27
N ALA A 226 -3.91 -13.87 -0.76
CA ALA A 226 -4.00 -14.35 -2.13
C ALA A 226 -2.87 -15.36 -2.31
N GLU A 227 -3.19 -16.58 -2.69
CA GLU A 227 -2.18 -17.58 -3.03
C GLU A 227 -1.21 -16.92 -4.02
N ASP A 228 0.07 -17.31 -4.03
CA ASP A 228 0.98 -16.91 -5.10
C ASP A 228 0.32 -17.38 -6.41
N HIS A 229 -0.47 -16.51 -7.06
CA HIS A 229 -1.07 -16.80 -8.37
C HIS A 229 -0.02 -16.53 -9.46
N THR A 230 1.26 -16.49 -9.11
CA THR A 230 2.29 -16.95 -10.04
C THR A 230 2.12 -18.45 -10.08
N LEU A 231 1.22 -18.92 -10.97
CA LEU A 231 1.07 -20.33 -11.25
C LEU A 231 2.47 -20.86 -11.55
N LYS A 232 2.98 -21.73 -10.69
CA LYS A 232 4.22 -22.41 -11.01
C LYS A 232 3.91 -23.37 -12.13
N LEU A 233 4.82 -23.51 -13.10
CA LEU A 233 4.64 -24.39 -14.24
C LEU A 233 4.25 -25.83 -13.82
N GLU A 234 4.77 -26.29 -12.67
CA GLU A 234 4.47 -27.60 -12.06
C GLU A 234 3.00 -27.79 -11.60
N GLU A 235 2.29 -26.68 -11.34
CA GLU A 235 0.91 -26.61 -10.84
C GLU A 235 -0.12 -26.41 -11.98
N VAL A 236 0.32 -26.05 -13.19
CA VAL A 236 -0.58 -25.79 -14.34
C VAL A 236 -1.03 -27.10 -14.98
N ARG A 237 -2.27 -27.53 -14.66
CA ARG A 237 -2.87 -28.76 -15.21
C ARG A 237 -4.38 -28.61 -15.38
N GLY A 238 -4.94 -29.31 -16.36
CA GLY A 238 -6.38 -29.37 -16.58
C GLY A 238 -6.89 -28.19 -17.41
N TYR A 239 -8.10 -27.71 -17.12
CA TYR A 239 -8.69 -26.61 -17.89
C TYR A 239 -8.20 -25.26 -17.40
N ALA A 240 -7.86 -24.39 -18.33
CA ALA A 240 -7.37 -23.05 -18.04
C ALA A 240 -8.00 -22.02 -18.98
N ILE A 241 -8.08 -20.78 -18.52
CA ILE A 241 -8.36 -19.62 -19.34
C ILE A 241 -7.03 -18.90 -19.57
N TYR A 242 -6.71 -18.63 -20.82
CA TYR A 242 -5.47 -17.97 -21.20
C TYR A 242 -5.76 -16.74 -22.08
N TRP A 243 -4.80 -15.83 -22.12
CA TRP A 243 -4.82 -14.65 -22.97
C TRP A 243 -4.44 -15.02 -24.40
N ASN A 244 -5.31 -14.74 -25.38
CA ASN A 244 -4.96 -14.89 -26.78
C ASN A 244 -4.35 -13.56 -27.29
N HIS A 245 -3.08 -13.60 -27.70
CA HIS A 245 -2.39 -12.42 -28.24
C HIS A 245 -2.78 -12.10 -29.69
N GLU A 246 -3.24 -13.09 -30.46
CA GLU A 246 -3.63 -12.92 -31.87
C GLU A 246 -4.99 -12.24 -32.00
N GLU A 247 -5.90 -12.57 -31.09
CA GLU A 247 -7.21 -11.93 -30.96
C GLU A 247 -7.35 -11.47 -29.50
N PRO A 248 -7.47 -10.16 -29.19
CA PRO A 248 -7.42 -9.62 -27.83
C PRO A 248 -8.67 -9.99 -27.01
N LYS A 249 -8.77 -11.27 -26.67
CA LYS A 249 -9.82 -11.95 -25.92
C LYS A 249 -9.18 -13.08 -25.13
N TRP A 250 -9.87 -13.54 -24.09
CA TRP A 250 -9.48 -14.78 -23.43
C TRP A 250 -10.12 -15.97 -24.13
N ASN A 251 -9.43 -17.10 -24.10
CA ASN A 251 -9.90 -18.37 -24.63
C ASN A 251 -9.82 -19.45 -23.56
N LEU A 252 -10.68 -20.48 -23.70
CA LEU A 252 -10.61 -21.67 -22.85
C LEU A 252 -9.69 -22.69 -23.50
N CYS A 253 -8.85 -23.34 -22.71
CA CYS A 253 -8.00 -24.43 -23.17
C CYS A 253 -7.96 -25.57 -22.16
N TYR A 254 -7.44 -26.71 -22.63
CA TYR A 254 -6.97 -27.80 -21.79
C TYR A 254 -5.44 -27.85 -21.86
N VAL A 255 -4.77 -27.98 -20.73
CA VAL A 255 -3.31 -28.11 -20.64
C VAL A 255 -2.95 -29.58 -20.84
N ASP A 256 -2.27 -29.87 -21.96
CA ASP A 256 -1.84 -31.23 -22.31
C ASP A 256 -0.49 -31.56 -21.65
N SER A 257 0.50 -30.69 -21.81
CA SER A 257 1.83 -30.87 -21.22
C SER A 257 2.55 -29.55 -20.94
N THR A 258 3.59 -29.60 -20.10
CA THR A 258 4.43 -28.46 -19.74
C THR A 258 5.90 -28.78 -20.00
N ASN A 259 6.69 -27.78 -20.41
CA ASN A 259 8.12 -27.90 -20.65
C ASN A 259 8.92 -27.02 -19.68
N GLU A 260 9.56 -27.66 -18.68
CA GLU A 260 10.34 -26.97 -17.64
C GLU A 260 11.59 -26.26 -18.17
N GLU A 261 12.15 -26.70 -19.30
CA GLU A 261 13.36 -26.09 -19.88
C GLU A 261 13.05 -24.79 -20.64
N THR A 262 11.88 -24.72 -21.29
CA THR A 262 11.48 -23.55 -22.10
C THR A 262 10.48 -22.63 -21.39
N GLY A 263 9.79 -23.11 -20.35
CA GLY A 263 8.70 -22.39 -19.69
C GLY A 263 7.38 -22.37 -20.48
N GLU A 264 7.31 -23.16 -21.55
CA GLU A 264 6.16 -23.27 -22.44
C GLU A 264 5.15 -24.31 -21.96
N ILE A 265 3.89 -24.08 -22.30
CA ILE A 265 2.75 -24.93 -21.99
C ILE A 265 2.08 -25.32 -23.30
N ASN A 266 2.01 -26.62 -23.56
CA ASN A 266 1.23 -27.15 -24.66
C ASN A 266 -0.24 -27.23 -24.24
N ILE A 267 -1.10 -26.56 -25.00
CA ILE A 267 -2.53 -26.49 -24.75
C ILE A 267 -3.32 -26.95 -25.97
N GLU A 268 -4.51 -27.46 -25.73
CA GLU A 268 -5.54 -27.72 -26.74
C GLU A 268 -6.67 -26.71 -26.54
N GLU A 269 -6.94 -25.86 -27.53
CA GLU A 269 -7.94 -24.79 -27.41
C GLU A 269 -9.37 -25.31 -27.60
N LEU A 270 -10.30 -24.75 -26.82
CA LEU A 270 -11.73 -25.01 -26.95
C LEU A 270 -12.47 -23.79 -27.50
N THR A 271 -13.42 -24.02 -28.40
CA THR A 271 -14.25 -22.97 -28.99
C THR A 271 -15.63 -22.91 -28.36
N ASN A 272 -16.21 -21.70 -28.29
CA ASN A 272 -17.58 -21.53 -27.84
C ASN A 272 -18.59 -22.13 -28.84
N ARG A 273 -19.59 -22.83 -28.33
CA ARG A 273 -20.67 -23.41 -29.14
C ARG A 273 -21.62 -22.32 -29.61
N LYS A 274 -21.87 -22.27 -30.92
CA LYS A 274 -22.75 -21.27 -31.55
C LYS A 274 -24.10 -21.14 -30.82
N GLY A 275 -24.37 -19.95 -30.29
CA GLY A 275 -25.63 -19.62 -29.62
C GLY A 275 -25.75 -20.14 -28.17
N LYS A 276 -24.68 -20.67 -27.57
CA LYS A 276 -24.66 -21.17 -26.19
C LYS A 276 -23.60 -20.47 -25.36
N LYS A 277 -24.04 -19.61 -24.45
CA LYS A 277 -23.15 -18.86 -23.54
C LYS A 277 -22.44 -19.84 -22.60
N PHE A 278 -21.12 -19.72 -22.49
CA PHE A 278 -20.24 -20.50 -21.60
C PHE A 278 -20.14 -22.00 -21.86
N GLU A 279 -20.64 -22.50 -22.99
CA GLU A 279 -20.44 -23.90 -23.40
C GLU A 279 -19.37 -23.97 -24.50
N TYR A 280 -18.40 -24.84 -24.29
CA TYR A 280 -17.22 -24.99 -25.14
C TYR A 280 -17.06 -26.44 -25.60
N GLU A 281 -16.41 -26.64 -26.75
CA GLU A 281 -16.07 -27.94 -27.31
C GLU A 281 -14.65 -27.92 -27.89
N PHE A 282 -13.99 -29.08 -27.90
CA PHE A 282 -12.66 -29.24 -28.48
C PHE A 282 -12.69 -29.01 -29.99
N VAL A 283 -11.64 -28.38 -30.50
CA VAL A 283 -11.43 -28.17 -31.93
C VAL A 283 -10.29 -29.08 -32.38
N GLU A 284 -10.57 -29.93 -33.38
CA GLU A 284 -9.57 -30.85 -33.93
C GLU A 284 -8.41 -30.05 -34.54
N GLY A 285 -7.18 -30.32 -34.05
CA GLY A 285 -5.96 -29.66 -34.54
C GLY A 285 -5.68 -28.27 -33.95
N ALA A 286 -6.36 -27.86 -32.88
CA ALA A 286 -6.15 -26.57 -32.22
C ALA A 286 -5.11 -26.61 -31.08
N ALA A 287 -4.09 -27.47 -31.21
CA ALA A 287 -2.98 -27.54 -30.27
C ALA A 287 -1.99 -26.39 -30.50
N LYS A 288 -1.47 -25.79 -29.43
CA LYS A 288 -0.46 -24.72 -29.50
C LYS A 288 0.35 -24.61 -28.21
N ASP A 289 1.48 -23.94 -28.31
CA ASP A 289 2.34 -23.61 -27.19
C ASP A 289 2.12 -22.16 -26.76
N ILE A 290 1.99 -21.94 -25.45
CA ILE A 290 1.85 -20.62 -24.82
C ILE A 290 2.82 -20.50 -23.63
N LEU A 291 3.04 -19.28 -23.13
CA LEU A 291 3.83 -19.10 -21.91
C LEU A 291 2.97 -19.28 -20.66
N CYS A 292 3.59 -19.69 -19.56
CA CYS A 292 2.90 -19.81 -18.28
C CYS A 292 2.26 -18.49 -17.82
N ASP A 293 2.90 -17.36 -18.16
CA ASP A 293 2.41 -16.01 -17.85
C ASP A 293 1.15 -15.63 -18.64
N ASP A 294 0.84 -16.36 -19.72
CA ASP A 294 -0.38 -16.15 -20.51
C ASP A 294 -1.62 -16.80 -19.86
N ILE A 295 -1.44 -17.66 -18.84
CA ILE A 295 -2.56 -18.27 -18.11
C ILE A 295 -3.17 -17.24 -17.14
N LEU A 296 -4.45 -16.90 -17.37
CA LEU A 296 -5.20 -15.98 -16.52
C LEU A 296 -5.81 -16.69 -15.30
N LEU A 297 -6.32 -17.91 -15.49
CA LEU A 297 -7.04 -18.65 -14.43
C LEU A 297 -7.07 -20.15 -14.71
N LEU A 298 -6.78 -20.98 -13.70
CA LEU A 298 -7.15 -22.40 -13.74
C LEU A 298 -8.63 -22.56 -13.37
N VAL A 299 -9.37 -23.31 -14.18
CA VAL A 299 -10.82 -23.48 -14.02
C VAL A 299 -11.19 -24.93 -13.86
N ASN A 300 -12.27 -25.19 -13.12
CA ASN A 300 -12.84 -26.53 -12.97
C ASN A 300 -14.25 -26.58 -13.57
N PRO A 301 -14.36 -26.67 -14.90
CA PRO A 301 -15.63 -26.56 -15.59
C PRO A 301 -16.51 -27.80 -15.41
N GLN A 302 -17.82 -27.63 -15.61
CA GLN A 302 -18.74 -28.74 -15.63
C GLN A 302 -18.63 -29.51 -16.96
N ILE A 303 -18.24 -30.77 -16.87
CA ILE A 303 -18.15 -31.66 -18.02
C ILE A 303 -19.53 -32.26 -18.29
N MET A 304 -20.08 -31.99 -19.47
CA MET A 304 -21.37 -32.49 -19.92
C MET A 304 -21.21 -33.41 -21.14
N SER A 305 -22.28 -34.13 -21.48
CA SER A 305 -22.36 -34.90 -22.74
C SER A 305 -21.18 -35.86 -22.97
N ARG A 306 -20.76 -36.58 -21.92
CA ARG A 306 -19.62 -37.53 -21.94
C ARG A 306 -18.28 -36.90 -22.38
N GLY A 307 -17.97 -35.70 -21.90
CA GLY A 307 -16.68 -35.05 -22.19
C GLY A 307 -16.70 -34.13 -23.40
N LYS A 308 -17.79 -34.11 -24.18
CA LYS A 308 -17.87 -33.33 -25.42
C LYS A 308 -18.20 -31.85 -25.23
N VAL A 309 -18.79 -31.50 -24.09
CA VAL A 309 -19.21 -30.11 -23.82
C VAL A 309 -18.68 -29.70 -22.46
N ILE A 310 -17.92 -28.62 -22.44
CA ILE A 310 -17.28 -28.06 -21.27
C ILE A 310 -17.99 -26.76 -20.91
N LYS A 311 -18.60 -26.69 -19.73
CA LYS A 311 -19.36 -25.53 -19.28
C LYS A 311 -18.61 -24.77 -18.20
N VAL A 312 -18.21 -23.54 -18.52
CA VAL A 312 -17.50 -22.64 -17.60
C VAL A 312 -18.49 -21.90 -16.72
N LEU A 313 -18.14 -21.65 -15.45
CA LEU A 313 -18.98 -20.88 -14.54
C LEU A 313 -18.96 -19.39 -14.94
N ALA A 314 -20.10 -18.71 -14.77
CA ALA A 314 -20.18 -17.28 -15.05
C ALA A 314 -19.23 -16.45 -14.17
N SER A 315 -18.93 -16.90 -12.95
CA SER A 315 -17.94 -16.30 -12.06
C SER A 315 -16.53 -16.29 -12.67
N ASP A 316 -16.14 -17.40 -13.29
CA ASP A 316 -14.79 -17.59 -13.83
C ASP A 316 -14.63 -16.75 -15.09
N SER A 317 -15.66 -16.70 -15.94
CA SER A 317 -15.73 -15.80 -17.09
C SER A 317 -15.64 -14.33 -16.67
N ASN A 318 -16.42 -13.90 -15.67
CA ASN A 318 -16.37 -12.51 -15.21
C ASN A 318 -14.99 -12.17 -14.63
N THR A 319 -14.34 -13.12 -13.95
CA THR A 319 -13.00 -12.96 -13.41
C THR A 319 -11.99 -12.82 -14.55
N ALA A 320 -12.09 -13.67 -15.58
CA ALA A 320 -11.27 -13.56 -16.78
C ALA A 320 -11.47 -12.23 -17.51
N ASP A 321 -12.70 -11.74 -17.65
CA ASP A 321 -12.98 -10.43 -18.26
C ASP A 321 -12.31 -9.28 -17.48
N VAL A 322 -12.32 -9.34 -16.14
CA VAL A 322 -11.64 -8.35 -15.29
C VAL A 322 -10.12 -8.43 -15.43
N LEU A 323 -9.56 -9.65 -15.45
CA LEU A 323 -8.12 -9.87 -15.63
C LEU A 323 -7.66 -9.44 -17.03
N LEU A 324 -8.47 -9.66 -18.06
CA LEU A 324 -8.22 -9.21 -19.43
C LEU A 324 -8.12 -7.68 -19.49
N GLN A 325 -8.96 -6.95 -18.75
CA GLN A 325 -8.90 -5.48 -18.68
C GLN A 325 -7.67 -4.95 -17.91
N GLN A 326 -7.03 -5.81 -17.11
CA GLN A 326 -5.85 -5.48 -16.29
C GLN A 326 -4.54 -5.97 -16.91
N ALA A 327 -4.60 -6.85 -17.91
CA ALA A 327 -3.43 -7.33 -18.61
C ALA A 327 -2.70 -6.13 -19.26
N PRO A 328 -1.37 -6.05 -19.15
CA PRO A 328 -0.61 -4.99 -19.79
C PRO A 328 -0.91 -5.00 -21.29
N ASN A 329 -1.31 -3.86 -21.85
CA ASN A 329 -1.23 -3.66 -23.30
C ASN A 329 0.23 -3.87 -23.70
N SER A 330 0.53 -5.00 -24.32
CA SER A 330 1.82 -5.25 -24.96
C SER A 330 1.97 -4.28 -26.13
N GLN A 331 2.67 -3.17 -25.89
CA GLN A 331 3.40 -2.43 -26.91
C GLN A 331 4.89 -2.69 -26.74
#